data_AF-A0A821R1C7-F1
#
_entry.id   AF-A0A821R1C7-F1
#
_cell.length_a   1.000
_cell.length_b   1.000
_cell.length_c   1.000
_cell.angle_alpha   90.00
_cell.angle_beta   90.00
_cell.angle_gamma   90.00
#
_symmetry.space_group_name_H-M   'P 1'
#
loop_
_entity.id
_entity.type
_entity.pdbx_description
1 polymer ?
#
loop_
_entity_poly.entity_id
_entity_poly.type
_entity_poly.pdbx_seq_one_letter_code
_entity_poly.pdbx_strand_id
1 'polypeptide(L)'
;LAVYHRGKLVVNLWGGWFDKQKTKPYDNDTLQLVFSTPKGLVAMTIALCVQRGLLNYTDKVIKYWPEYGQSDKENTTVADVMSHRAGLPALRN
;
A
#
# COMPACT_ATOMS: atom_id res chain seq x y z
N LEU A 1 -5.57 16.14 10.16
CA LEU A 1 -6.31 15.10 10.91
C LEU A 1 -7.73 15.04 10.38
N ALA A 2 -8.16 13.87 9.92
CA ALA A 2 -9.54 13.60 9.57
C ALA A 2 -10.06 12.44 10.40
N VAL A 3 -11.27 12.55 10.95
CA VAL A 3 -11.95 11.46 11.67
C VAL A 3 -13.30 11.23 11.02
N TYR A 4 -13.55 9.97 10.64
CA TYR A 4 -14.82 9.52 10.08
C TYR A 4 -15.56 8.66 11.10
N HIS A 5 -16.84 8.93 11.31
CA HIS A 5 -17.75 8.10 12.09
C HIS A 5 -18.93 7.70 11.22
N ARG A 6 -19.12 6.39 11.00
CA ARG A 6 -20.18 5.83 10.14
C ARG A 6 -20.22 6.47 8.74
N GLY A 7 -19.05 6.61 8.12
CA GLY A 7 -18.91 7.21 6.78
C GLY A 7 -19.03 8.73 6.72
N LYS A 8 -19.28 9.43 7.84
CA LYS A 8 -19.36 10.89 7.89
C LYS A 8 -18.10 11.50 8.47
N LEU A 9 -17.57 12.53 7.81
CA LEU A 9 -16.46 13.33 8.32
C LEU A 9 -16.95 14.17 9.52
N VAL A 10 -16.45 13.88 10.71
CA VAL A 10 -16.85 14.56 11.96
C VAL A 10 -15.76 15.46 12.52
N VAL A 11 -14.51 15.25 12.10
CA VAL A 11 -13.38 16.14 12.40
C VAL A 11 -12.58 16.33 11.12
N ASN A 12 -12.33 17.58 10.74
CA ASN A 12 -11.42 17.94 9.65
C ASN A 12 -10.55 19.11 10.08
N LEU A 13 -9.31 18.82 10.48
CA LEU A 13 -8.40 19.81 11.05
C LEU A 13 -7.04 19.76 10.35
N TRP A 14 -6.47 20.93 10.10
CA TRP A 14 -5.09 21.15 9.66
C TRP A 14 -4.54 22.38 10.38
N GLY A 15 -3.23 22.58 10.32
CA GLY A 15 -2.61 23.76 10.91
C GLY A 15 -1.09 23.68 10.94
N GLY A 16 -0.47 24.83 11.19
CA GLY A 16 0.97 24.98 11.16
C GLY A 16 1.50 25.34 9.77
N TRP A 17 2.72 24.92 9.49
CA TRP A 17 3.48 25.29 8.30
C TRP A 17 4.00 24.04 7.60
N PHE A 18 3.99 24.05 6.27
CA PHE A 18 4.50 22.96 5.44
C PHE A 18 6.03 22.88 5.51
N ASP A 19 6.69 24.03 5.51
CA ASP A 19 8.14 24.17 5.49
C ASP A 19 8.70 24.65 6.83
N LYS A 20 9.97 24.36 7.08
CA LYS A 20 10.65 24.74 8.32
C LYS A 20 10.79 26.25 8.48
N GLN A 21 10.93 26.99 7.37
CA GLN A 21 11.06 28.44 7.38
C GLN A 21 9.72 29.15 7.63
N LYS A 22 8.60 28.40 7.72
CA LYS A 22 7.26 28.95 7.93
C LYS A 22 6.86 29.95 6.86
N THR A 23 7.16 29.63 5.60
CA THR A 23 6.82 30.45 4.45
C THR A 23 5.53 29.99 3.77
N LYS A 24 5.15 28.71 3.94
CA LYS A 24 3.97 28.10 3.36
C LYS A 24 3.08 27.50 4.45
N PRO A 25 1.83 27.98 4.63
CA PRO A 25 0.87 27.37 5.55
C PRO A 25 0.61 25.91 5.20
N TYR A 26 0.35 25.07 6.21
CA TYR A 26 -0.19 23.73 6.00
C TYR A 26 -1.71 23.82 6.00
N ASP A 27 -2.31 23.68 4.82
CA ASP A 27 -3.74 23.80 4.59
C ASP A 27 -4.38 22.46 4.15
N ASN A 28 -5.67 22.50 3.80
CA ASN A 28 -6.43 21.33 3.37
C ASN A 28 -6.01 20.76 2.01
N ASP A 29 -5.30 21.53 1.19
CA ASP A 29 -4.84 21.13 -0.15
C ASP A 29 -3.38 20.68 -0.15
N THR A 30 -2.73 20.71 1.00
CA THR A 30 -1.33 20.34 1.16
C THR A 30 -1.13 18.82 1.01
N LEU A 31 -0.39 18.42 -0.03
CA LEU A 31 0.06 17.03 -0.22
C LEU A 31 1.30 16.72 0.63
N GLN A 32 1.32 15.53 1.23
CA GLN A 32 2.41 15.06 2.08
C GLN A 32 2.83 13.63 1.72
N LEU A 33 4.11 13.32 1.84
CA LEU A 33 4.60 11.95 1.74
C LEU A 33 4.08 11.12 2.92
N VAL A 34 3.24 10.11 2.64
CA VAL A 34 2.62 9.23 3.65
C VAL A 34 3.30 7.87 3.81
N PHE A 35 4.53 7.74 3.29
CA PHE A 35 5.40 6.56 3.39
C PHE A 35 4.69 5.25 3.07
N SER A 36 4.52 4.36 4.05
CA SER A 36 3.96 3.02 3.85
C SER A 36 2.44 2.99 3.71
N THR A 37 1.74 4.10 3.94
CA THR A 37 0.28 4.20 3.84
C THR A 37 -0.30 3.69 2.50
N PRO A 38 0.32 3.95 1.33
CA PRO A 38 -0.18 3.46 0.04
C PRO A 38 -0.25 1.93 -0.07
N LYS A 39 0.40 1.16 0.83
CA LYS A 39 0.24 -0.31 0.89
C LYS A 39 -1.22 -0.72 1.06
N GLY A 40 -2.01 0.05 1.82
CA GLY A 40 -3.45 -0.20 1.95
C GLY A 40 -4.21 -0.02 0.62
N LEU A 41 -3.85 1.01 -0.16
CA LEU A 41 -4.40 1.22 -1.50
C LEU A 41 -4.03 0.07 -2.45
N VAL A 42 -2.76 -0.34 -2.45
CA VAL A 42 -2.29 -1.49 -3.24
C VAL A 42 -3.04 -2.77 -2.84
N ALA A 43 -3.23 -3.02 -1.54
CA ALA A 43 -4.00 -4.16 -1.07
C ALA A 43 -5.47 -4.14 -1.53
N MET A 44 -6.12 -2.96 -1.53
CA MET A 44 -7.47 -2.81 -2.08
C MET A 44 -7.51 -3.09 -3.59
N THR A 45 -6.52 -2.65 -4.36
CA THR A 45 -6.42 -2.97 -5.79
C THR A 45 -6.32 -4.48 -6.02
N ILE A 46 -5.50 -5.18 -5.23
CA ILE A 46 -5.39 -6.64 -5.30
C ILE A 46 -6.73 -7.31 -4.93
N ALA A 47 -7.41 -6.85 -3.89
CA ALA A 47 -8.72 -7.37 -3.52
C ALA A 47 -9.77 -7.17 -4.63
N LEU A 48 -9.76 -6.03 -5.33
CA LEU A 48 -10.61 -5.79 -6.50
C LEU A 48 -10.29 -6.74 -7.66
N CYS A 49 -9.01 -7.02 -7.93
CA CYS A 49 -8.61 -8.01 -8.93
C CYS A 49 -9.12 -9.41 -8.56
N VAL A 50 -9.04 -9.78 -7.28
CA VAL A 50 -9.59 -11.05 -6.78
C VAL A 50 -11.09 -11.12 -6.95
N GLN A 51 -11.82 -10.09 -6.53
CA GLN A 51 -13.27 -10.02 -6.69
C GLN A 51 -13.69 -10.16 -8.17
N ARG A 52 -12.88 -9.63 -9.10
CA ARG A 52 -13.14 -9.70 -10.55
C ARG A 52 -12.65 -11.00 -11.21
N GLY A 53 -12.08 -11.94 -10.45
CA GLY A 53 -11.54 -13.19 -10.98
C GLY A 53 -10.27 -13.02 -11.82
N LEU A 54 -9.62 -11.85 -11.77
CA LEU A 54 -8.36 -11.57 -12.49
C LEU A 54 -7.13 -12.11 -11.75
N LEU A 55 -7.28 -12.41 -10.46
CA LEU A 55 -6.24 -12.91 -9.58
C LEU A 55 -6.86 -13.82 -8.50
N ASN A 56 -6.12 -14.80 -7.98
CA ASN A 56 -6.50 -15.51 -6.75
C ASN A 56 -5.36 -15.46 -5.73
N TYR A 57 -5.69 -15.36 -4.44
CA TYR A 57 -4.69 -15.36 -3.38
C TYR A 57 -3.86 -16.65 -3.32
N THR A 58 -4.43 -17.77 -3.75
CA THR A 58 -3.76 -19.08 -3.82
C THR A 58 -2.95 -19.28 -5.11
N ASP A 59 -3.05 -18.38 -6.08
CA ASP A 59 -2.23 -18.47 -7.29
C ASP A 59 -0.75 -18.32 -6.92
N LYS A 60 0.10 -19.08 -7.61
CA LYS A 60 1.54 -18.87 -7.55
C LYS A 60 1.91 -17.57 -8.28
N VAL A 61 2.86 -16.81 -7.74
CA VAL A 61 3.32 -15.55 -8.34
C VAL A 61 3.82 -15.79 -9.77
N ILE A 62 4.47 -16.93 -10.02
CA ILE A 62 4.99 -17.32 -11.34
C ILE A 62 3.93 -17.43 -12.44
N LYS A 63 2.64 -17.56 -12.08
CA LYS A 63 1.53 -17.50 -13.04
C LYS A 63 1.44 -16.14 -13.73
N TYR A 64 1.85 -15.07 -13.04
CA TYR A 64 1.79 -13.68 -13.51
C TYR A 64 3.17 -13.12 -13.84
N TRP A 65 4.21 -13.62 -13.17
CA TRP A 65 5.59 -13.17 -13.33
C TRP A 65 6.53 -14.39 -13.31
N PRO A 66 6.71 -15.09 -14.45
CA PRO A 66 7.48 -16.33 -14.50
C PRO A 66 8.92 -16.20 -13.97
N GLU A 67 9.59 -15.08 -14.24
CA GLU A 67 10.97 -14.80 -13.83
C GLU A 67 11.12 -14.68 -12.31
N TYR A 68 10.03 -14.44 -11.57
CA TYR A 68 10.05 -14.45 -10.11
C TYR A 68 10.51 -15.80 -9.54
N GLY A 69 10.24 -16.91 -10.24
CA GLY A 69 10.47 -18.28 -9.77
C GLY A 69 11.93 -18.68 -9.57
N GLN A 70 12.89 -17.81 -9.89
CA GLN A 70 14.31 -18.08 -9.65
C GLN A 70 14.62 -18.26 -8.16
N SER A 71 15.69 -18.98 -7.83
CA SER A 71 16.16 -19.16 -6.44
C SER A 71 15.07 -19.71 -5.51
N ASP A 72 14.41 -20.79 -5.93
CA ASP A 72 13.44 -21.57 -5.14
C ASP A 72 12.17 -20.78 -4.73
N LYS A 73 11.79 -19.78 -5.53
CA LYS A 73 10.63 -18.91 -5.26
C LYS A 73 9.35 -19.31 -5.99
N GLU A 74 9.40 -20.36 -6.82
CA GLU A 74 8.30 -20.83 -7.68
C GLU A 74 7.01 -21.18 -6.91
N ASN A 75 7.16 -21.55 -5.63
CA ASN A 75 6.06 -21.91 -4.77
C ASN A 75 5.42 -20.74 -4.01
N THR A 76 5.95 -19.52 -4.12
CA THR A 76 5.37 -18.34 -3.46
C THR A 76 3.97 -18.04 -4.01
N THR A 77 2.99 -17.86 -3.13
CA THR A 77 1.63 -17.46 -3.51
C THR A 77 1.44 -15.95 -3.46
N VAL A 78 0.38 -15.43 -4.09
CA VAL A 78 0.02 -14.02 -3.94
C VAL A 78 -0.28 -13.69 -2.47
N ALA A 79 -0.90 -14.60 -1.71
CA ALA A 79 -1.11 -14.42 -0.27
C ALA A 79 0.21 -14.23 0.51
N ASP A 80 1.26 -14.97 0.16
CA ASP A 80 2.58 -14.85 0.82
C ASP A 80 3.18 -13.47 0.58
N VAL A 81 3.05 -12.91 -0.63
CA VAL A 81 3.52 -11.55 -0.94
C VAL A 81 2.72 -10.52 -0.13
N MET A 82 1.39 -10.62 -0.14
CA MET A 82 0.49 -9.67 0.53
C MET A 82 0.60 -9.67 2.06
N SER A 83 1.12 -10.74 2.64
CA SER A 83 1.27 -10.92 4.09
C SER A 83 2.74 -10.84 4.58
N HIS A 84 3.66 -10.42 3.72
CA HIS A 84 5.10 -10.35 4.04
C HIS A 84 5.73 -11.70 4.42
N ARG A 85 5.19 -12.80 3.89
CA ARG A 85 5.65 -14.18 4.13
C ARG A 85 6.49 -14.77 2.99
N ALA A 86 6.67 -14.03 1.90
CA ALA A 86 7.47 -14.43 0.76
C ALA A 86 8.99 -14.54 1.02
N GLY A 87 9.46 -14.22 2.23
CA GLY A 87 10.88 -14.35 2.59
C GLY A 87 11.81 -13.37 1.87
N LEU A 88 11.29 -12.21 1.44
CA LEU A 88 12.05 -11.19 0.71
C LEU A 88 12.55 -10.09 1.68
N PRO A 89 13.83 -10.13 2.12
CA PRO A 89 14.36 -9.10 2.99
C PRO A 89 14.56 -7.78 2.24
N ALA A 90 14.53 -6.67 2.98
CA ALA A 90 15.02 -5.41 2.45
C ALA A 90 16.54 -5.50 2.28
N LEU A 91 17.03 -5.37 1.04
CA LEU A 91 18.45 -5.24 0.77
C LEU A 91 18.89 -3.83 1.17
N ARG A 92 19.97 -3.74 1.95
CA ARG A 92 20.64 -2.47 2.22
C ARG A 92 21.85 -2.40 1.30
N ASN A 93 21.94 -1.31 0.56
CA ASN A 93 23.14 -0.92 -0.16
C ASN A 93 24.12 -0.24 0.80
#